data_AF-A0AAU1R959-F1
#
_entry.id   AF-A0AAU1R959-F1
#
_cell.length_a   1.000
_cell.length_b   1.000
_cell.length_c   1.000
_cell.angle_alpha   90.00
_cell.angle_beta   90.00
_cell.angle_gamma   90.00
#
_symmetry.space_group_name_H-M   'P 1'
#
loop_
_entity.id
_entity.type
_entity.pdbx_description
1 polymer ?
#
loop_
_entity_poly.entity_id
_entity_poly.type
_entity_poly.pdbx_seq_one_letter_code
_entity_poly.pdbx_strand_id
1 'polypeptide(L)'
;MGSIDAGTPMSSACDRCGTSFAWVMARAGHWRDYCSAACKQAEYRARRRDAQEAEEERRRQQEWRRRYEERARQSAGSSHSSSGGHAGSGGHRRRSTLTVAEARAVLFRLAELVDDGTTTIKRAYRIAALKVHPDVSGGEGEAFKLLDHAATLLRSAGLWN
;
A
#
# COMPACT_ATOMS: atom_id res chain seq x y z
N MET A 1 -0.16 -15.41 53.82
CA MET A 1 0.22 -14.24 53.01
C MET A 1 1.47 -13.66 53.64
N GLY A 2 2.64 -13.85 53.02
CA GLY A 2 3.91 -13.40 53.57
C GLY A 2 4.09 -11.90 53.38
N SER A 3 4.35 -11.18 54.46
CA SER A 3 4.79 -9.78 54.41
C SER A 3 6.13 -9.72 53.71
N ILE A 4 6.21 -9.01 52.57
CA ILE A 4 7.49 -8.73 51.91
C ILE A 4 8.14 -7.60 52.71
N ASP A 5 9.24 -7.91 53.38
CA ASP A 5 10.00 -6.95 54.18
C ASP A 5 10.55 -5.82 53.30
N ALA A 6 10.41 -4.59 53.78
CA ALA A 6 11.00 -3.42 53.14
C ALA A 6 12.53 -3.58 53.12
N GLY A 7 13.12 -3.77 51.94
CA GLY A 7 14.56 -3.99 51.78
C GLY A 7 14.94 -5.22 50.97
N THR A 8 14.02 -6.14 50.68
CA THR A 8 14.32 -7.30 49.83
C THR A 8 14.62 -6.85 48.39
N PRO A 9 15.80 -7.18 47.83
CA PRO A 9 16.09 -6.92 46.43
C PRO A 9 15.21 -7.81 45.55
N MET A 10 14.44 -7.20 44.66
CA MET A 10 13.67 -7.89 43.63
C MET A 10 14.38 -7.78 42.29
N SER A 11 14.34 -8.83 41.50
CA SER A 11 14.83 -8.81 40.12
C SER A 11 13.68 -8.53 39.16
N SER A 12 13.92 -7.69 38.17
CA SER A 12 13.01 -7.47 37.06
C SER A 12 13.78 -7.34 35.76
N ALA A 13 13.16 -7.70 34.65
CA ALA A 13 13.73 -7.48 33.32
C ALA A 13 13.37 -6.07 32.85
N CYS A 14 14.33 -5.40 32.21
CA CYS A 14 14.07 -4.11 31.57
C CYS A 14 13.23 -4.30 30.31
N ASP A 15 12.07 -3.65 30.21
CA ASP A 15 11.19 -3.74 29.02
C ASP A 15 11.87 -3.31 27.72
N ARG A 16 12.91 -2.47 27.82
CA ARG A 16 13.62 -1.95 26.65
C ARG A 16 14.74 -2.86 26.16
N CYS A 17 15.57 -3.37 27.06
CA CYS A 17 16.82 -4.07 26.71
C CYS A 17 16.88 -5.51 27.21
N GLY A 18 15.86 -6.00 27.92
CA GLY A 18 15.80 -7.35 28.47
C GLY A 18 16.78 -7.61 29.63
N THR A 19 17.61 -6.64 29.98
CA THR A 19 18.60 -6.81 31.06
C THR A 19 17.89 -6.96 32.40
N SER A 20 18.19 -8.06 33.09
CA SER A 20 17.78 -8.28 34.48
C SER A 20 18.52 -7.31 35.39
N PHE A 21 17.79 -6.59 36.24
CA PHE A 21 18.37 -5.69 37.23
C PHE A 21 17.69 -5.88 38.58
N ALA A 22 18.48 -5.72 39.65
CA ALA A 22 17.98 -5.74 41.00
C ALA A 22 17.52 -4.34 41.42
N TRP A 23 16.42 -4.26 42.14
CA TRP A 23 15.93 -3.02 42.74
C TRP A 23 15.30 -3.30 44.10
N VAL A 24 15.29 -2.28 44.96
CA VAL A 24 14.75 -2.37 46.32
C VAL A 24 13.43 -1.60 46.36
N MET A 25 12.37 -2.20 46.91
CA MET A 25 11.09 -1.52 47.10
C MET A 25 11.25 -0.32 48.05
N ALA A 26 11.35 0.88 47.49
CA ALA A 26 11.29 2.13 48.25
C ALA A 26 9.83 2.50 48.51
N ARG A 27 9.18 1.79 49.45
CA ARG A 27 7.75 1.91 49.81
C ARG A 27 6.77 1.52 48.68
N ALA A 28 5.60 1.06 49.12
CA ALA A 28 4.61 0.34 48.33
C ALA A 28 4.23 1.03 47.01
N GLY A 29 4.33 0.29 45.90
CA GLY A 29 3.45 0.49 44.74
C GLY A 29 4.09 0.79 43.38
N HIS A 30 5.39 1.09 43.28
CA HIS A 30 6.01 1.40 41.98
C HIS A 30 7.00 0.31 41.55
N TRP A 31 6.56 -0.61 40.68
CA TRP A 31 7.45 -1.51 39.94
C TRP A 31 8.34 -0.69 39.00
N ARG A 32 9.65 -0.97 38.96
CA ARG A 32 10.53 -0.34 37.97
C ARG A 32 10.53 -1.20 36.70
N ASP A 33 10.04 -0.63 35.61
CA ASP A 33 10.00 -1.29 34.29
C ASP A 33 11.32 -1.15 33.51
N TYR A 34 12.22 -0.27 33.98
CA TYR A 34 13.46 0.07 33.27
C TYR A 34 14.69 0.01 34.18
N CYS A 35 15.77 -0.59 33.67
CA CYS A 35 17.03 -0.70 34.40
C CYS A 35 17.72 0.67 34.62
N SER A 36 17.39 1.68 33.81
CA SER A 36 18.01 2.99 33.86
C SER A 36 17.08 4.09 33.33
N ALA A 37 17.37 5.34 33.71
CA ALA A 37 16.71 6.51 33.14
C ALA A 37 16.93 6.61 31.61
N ALA A 38 18.10 6.16 31.12
CA ALA A 38 18.40 6.11 29.70
C ALA A 38 17.46 5.14 28.95
N CYS A 39 17.22 3.94 29.50
CA CYS A 39 16.27 2.99 28.91
C CYS A 39 14.83 3.52 28.92
N LYS A 40 14.41 4.17 30.01
CA LYS A 40 13.10 4.84 30.08
C LYS A 40 12.97 5.94 29.02
N GLN A 41 13.99 6.79 28.86
CA GLN A 41 13.98 7.85 27.85
C GLN A 41 14.02 7.28 26.41
N ALA A 42 14.76 6.20 26.18
CA ALA A 42 14.81 5.55 24.87
C ALA A 42 13.44 4.99 24.47
N GLU A 43 12.76 4.31 25.39
CA GLU A 43 11.40 3.80 25.18
C GLU A 43 10.39 4.93 24.95
N TYR A 44 10.47 6.01 25.73
CA TYR A 44 9.65 7.20 25.50
C TYR A 44 9.86 7.80 24.10
N ARG A 45 11.11 7.90 23.64
CA ARG A 45 11.41 8.40 22.28
C ARG A 45 10.92 7.45 21.19
N ALA A 46 10.98 6.14 21.41
CA ALA A 46 10.45 5.14 20.48
C ALA A 46 8.93 5.31 20.32
N ARG A 47 8.18 5.30 21.43
CA ARG A 47 6.72 5.51 21.41
C ARG A 47 6.33 6.83 20.75
N ARG A 48 7.13 7.87 20.92
CA ARG A 48 6.88 9.17 20.28
C ARG A 48 7.08 9.11 18.76
N ARG A 49 8.06 8.37 18.25
CA ARG A 49 8.25 8.15 16.81
C ARG A 49 7.09 7.32 16.23
N ASP A 50 6.74 6.22 16.89
CA ASP A 50 5.64 5.35 16.44
C ASP A 50 4.31 6.12 16.37
N ALA A 51 4.06 7.00 17.35
CA ALA A 51 2.89 7.88 17.35
C ALA A 51 2.88 8.88 16.18
N GLN A 52 4.05 9.45 15.84
CA GLN A 52 4.19 10.36 14.70
C GLN A 52 3.98 9.64 13.37
N GLU A 53 4.57 8.45 13.21
CA GLU A 53 4.39 7.62 12.02
C GLU A 53 2.93 7.20 11.84
N ALA A 54 2.26 6.76 12.91
CA ALA A 54 0.84 6.40 12.88
C ALA A 54 -0.06 7.62 12.54
N GLU A 55 0.30 8.82 13.01
CA GLU A 55 -0.42 10.04 12.63
C GLU A 55 -0.23 10.40 11.16
N GLU A 56 1.00 10.31 10.65
CA GLU A 56 1.29 10.55 9.24
C GLU A 56 0.58 9.52 8.33
N GLU A 57 0.57 8.25 8.72
CA GLU A 57 -0.14 7.21 8.00
C GLU A 57 -1.65 7.49 7.94
N ARG A 58 -2.26 7.90 9.06
CA ARG A 58 -3.67 8.32 9.08
C ARG A 58 -3.91 9.52 8.15
N ARG A 59 -3.00 10.49 8.09
CA ARG A 59 -3.10 11.63 7.17
C ARG A 59 -3.05 11.18 5.72
N ARG A 60 -2.11 10.29 5.35
CA ARG A 60 -1.99 9.72 4.00
C ARG A 60 -3.25 8.94 3.62
N GLN A 61 -3.83 8.15 4.54
CA GLN A 61 -5.08 7.43 4.29
C GLN A 61 -6.26 8.39 4.07
N GLN A 62 -6.37 9.47 4.86
CA GLN A 62 -7.41 10.49 4.67
C GLN A 62 -7.25 11.23 3.32
N GLU A 63 -6.04 11.62 2.95
CA GLU A 63 -5.75 12.24 1.66
C GLU A 63 -6.07 11.31 0.49
N TRP A 64 -5.67 10.03 0.59
CA TRP A 64 -5.98 9.02 -0.42
C TRP A 64 -7.49 8.85 -0.58
N ARG A 65 -8.22 8.76 0.54
CA ARG A 65 -9.69 8.66 0.53
C ARG A 65 -10.32 9.90 -0.10
N ARG A 66 -9.85 11.11 0.24
CA ARG A 66 -10.35 12.36 -0.34
C ARG A 66 -10.14 12.40 -1.86
N ARG A 67 -8.95 12.03 -2.34
CA ARG A 67 -8.65 11.97 -3.79
C ARG A 67 -9.52 10.94 -4.50
N TYR A 68 -9.74 9.79 -3.87
CA TYR A 68 -10.59 8.73 -4.42
C TYR A 68 -12.04 9.20 -4.55
N GLU A 69 -12.61 9.81 -3.51
CA GLU A 69 -13.97 10.38 -3.52
C GLU A 69 -14.11 11.52 -4.54
N GLU A 70 -13.10 12.39 -4.65
CA GLU A 70 -13.08 13.47 -5.65
C GLU A 70 -13.10 12.93 -7.08
N ARG A 71 -12.27 11.92 -7.38
CA ARG A 71 -12.28 11.24 -8.69
C ARG A 71 -13.62 10.58 -8.99
N ALA A 72 -14.25 9.95 -7.99
CA ALA A 72 -15.58 9.35 -8.14
C ALA A 72 -16.67 10.40 -8.41
N ARG A 73 -16.60 11.58 -7.78
CA ARG A 73 -17.51 12.71 -8.06
C ARG A 73 -17.31 13.27 -9.47
N GLN A 74 -16.07 13.41 -9.91
CA GLN A 74 -15.77 13.86 -11.28
C GLN A 74 -16.30 12.87 -12.33
N SER A 75 -16.17 11.56 -12.10
CA SER A 75 -16.70 10.55 -13.03
C SER A 75 -18.24 10.49 -13.04
N ALA A 76 -18.90 10.74 -11.90
CA ALA A 76 -20.36 10.77 -11.81
C ALA A 76 -20.97 12.09 -12.34
N GLY A 77 -20.24 13.20 -12.25
CA GLY A 77 -20.65 14.51 -12.78
C GLY A 77 -20.38 14.66 -14.29
N SER A 78 -19.44 13.90 -14.85
CA SER A 78 -19.08 13.97 -16.28
C SER A 78 -20.02 13.18 -17.20
N SER A 79 -21.28 12.99 -16.80
CA SER A 79 -22.35 12.39 -17.63
C SER A 79 -23.21 13.40 -18.38
N HIS A 80 -22.89 14.70 -18.33
CA HIS A 80 -23.65 15.72 -19.04
C HIS A 80 -22.73 16.66 -19.84
N SER A 81 -22.96 16.66 -21.16
CA SER A 81 -22.56 17.69 -22.14
C SER A 81 -21.12 17.68 -22.64
N SER A 82 -20.83 16.78 -23.60
CA SER A 82 -19.91 17.04 -24.71
C SER A 82 -20.46 16.45 -26.01
N SER A 83 -21.62 16.95 -26.44
CA SER A 83 -21.99 17.00 -27.86
C SER A 83 -21.18 18.13 -28.51
N GLY A 84 -19.96 17.81 -28.94
CA GLY A 84 -19.06 18.74 -29.63
C GLY A 84 -18.15 17.95 -30.56
N GLY A 85 -18.43 18.04 -31.85
CA GLY A 85 -17.82 17.21 -32.88
C GLY A 85 -16.31 17.39 -33.01
N HIS A 86 -15.62 16.27 -33.21
CA HIS A 86 -14.38 16.24 -33.94
C HIS A 86 -14.55 15.35 -35.18
N ALA A 87 -14.91 16.02 -36.27
CA ALA A 87 -14.73 15.52 -37.62
C ALA A 87 -13.33 15.94 -38.09
N GLY A 88 -12.60 14.98 -38.66
CA GLY A 88 -11.31 15.17 -39.33
C GLY A 88 -10.11 14.82 -38.45
N SER A 89 -9.08 14.12 -38.91
CA SER A 89 -8.82 13.58 -40.23
C SER A 89 -7.60 12.65 -40.13
N GLY A 90 -7.62 11.56 -40.90
CA GLY A 90 -6.46 10.84 -41.45
C GLY A 90 -5.26 10.55 -40.55
N GLY A 91 -5.13 9.31 -40.10
CA GLY A 91 -3.87 8.84 -39.50
C GLY A 91 -3.78 7.32 -39.41
N HIS A 92 -3.59 6.66 -40.56
CA HIS A 92 -3.08 5.30 -40.72
C HIS A 92 -3.83 4.16 -40.00
N ARG A 93 -4.70 3.51 -40.79
CA ARG A 93 -5.04 2.10 -40.64
C ARG A 93 -3.76 1.25 -40.64
N ARG A 94 -3.32 0.81 -39.46
CA ARG A 94 -2.82 -0.55 -39.26
C ARG A 94 -3.65 -1.17 -38.15
N ARG A 95 -4.78 -1.76 -38.56
CA ARG A 95 -5.67 -2.54 -37.72
C ARG A 95 -4.93 -3.82 -37.33
N SER A 96 -4.10 -3.78 -36.29
CA SER A 96 -3.76 -4.99 -35.55
C SER A 96 -4.96 -5.29 -34.66
N THR A 97 -5.87 -6.14 -35.13
CA THR A 97 -6.94 -6.66 -34.28
C THR A 97 -6.30 -7.56 -33.23
N LEU A 98 -5.88 -6.97 -32.11
CA LEU A 98 -5.38 -7.72 -30.97
C LEU A 98 -6.46 -8.74 -30.59
N THR A 99 -6.15 -10.02 -30.78
CA THR A 99 -7.03 -11.12 -30.41
C THR A 99 -7.11 -11.26 -28.89
N VAL A 100 -8.09 -12.00 -28.39
CA VAL A 100 -8.23 -12.28 -26.95
C VAL A 100 -6.98 -12.96 -26.39
N ALA A 101 -6.38 -13.89 -27.15
CA ALA A 101 -5.15 -14.57 -26.77
C ALA A 101 -3.95 -13.61 -26.70
N GLU A 102 -3.82 -12.71 -27.67
CA GLU A 102 -2.77 -11.69 -27.67
C GLU A 102 -2.96 -10.67 -26.55
N ALA A 103 -4.19 -10.27 -26.24
CA ALA A 103 -4.50 -9.41 -25.11
C ALA A 103 -4.05 -10.05 -23.78
N ARG A 104 -4.31 -11.35 -23.62
CA ARG A 104 -3.84 -12.12 -22.46
C ARG A 104 -2.31 -12.19 -22.43
N ALA A 105 -1.65 -12.50 -23.55
CA ALA A 105 -0.19 -12.56 -23.62
C ALA A 105 0.47 -11.20 -23.27
N VAL A 106 -0.10 -10.09 -23.72
CA VAL A 106 0.37 -8.72 -23.39
C VAL A 106 0.38 -8.49 -21.88
N LEU A 107 -0.69 -8.87 -21.19
CA LEU A 107 -0.84 -8.73 -19.75
C LEU A 107 0.25 -9.47 -18.98
N PHE A 108 0.43 -10.75 -19.28
CA PHE A 108 1.41 -11.60 -18.61
C PHE A 108 2.85 -11.18 -18.94
N ARG A 109 3.11 -10.78 -20.20
CA ARG A 109 4.42 -10.25 -20.60
C ARG A 109 4.76 -8.96 -19.86
N LEU A 110 3.85 -8.00 -19.79
CA LEU A 110 4.07 -6.73 -19.06
C LEU A 110 4.16 -6.94 -17.54
N ALA A 111 3.51 -7.98 -17.02
CA ALA A 111 3.63 -8.37 -15.63
C ALA A 111 4.94 -9.15 -15.33
N GLU A 112 5.63 -9.65 -16.36
CA GLU A 112 6.73 -10.62 -16.28
C GLU A 112 6.29 -11.91 -15.57
N LEU A 113 5.13 -12.43 -15.95
CA LEU A 113 4.53 -13.64 -15.42
C LEU A 113 4.37 -14.69 -16.53
N VAL A 114 4.35 -15.96 -16.13
CA VAL A 114 4.03 -17.08 -17.03
C VAL A 114 2.52 -17.28 -17.03
N ASP A 115 1.94 -17.48 -18.22
CA ASP A 115 0.52 -17.80 -18.38
C ASP A 115 0.30 -19.32 -18.22
N ASP A 116 0.42 -19.80 -16.98
CA ASP A 116 0.24 -21.20 -16.58
C ASP A 116 -1.17 -21.49 -16.02
N GLY A 117 -2.06 -20.49 -16.07
CA GLY A 117 -3.42 -20.56 -15.51
C GLY A 117 -3.51 -20.39 -14.00
N THR A 118 -2.40 -20.30 -13.26
CA THR A 118 -2.42 -20.10 -11.80
C THR A 118 -2.71 -18.66 -11.40
N THR A 119 -2.32 -17.71 -12.26
CA THR A 119 -2.50 -16.29 -12.04
C THR A 119 -3.76 -15.78 -12.74
N THR A 120 -4.63 -15.10 -11.99
CA THR A 120 -5.84 -14.49 -12.54
C THR A 120 -5.51 -13.27 -13.42
N ILE A 121 -6.38 -12.98 -14.38
CA ILE A 121 -6.21 -11.82 -15.29
C ILE A 121 -6.14 -10.52 -14.49
N LYS A 122 -6.95 -10.39 -13.43
CA LYS A 122 -6.93 -9.21 -12.54
C LYS A 122 -5.59 -9.05 -11.82
N ARG A 123 -4.97 -10.15 -11.38
CA ARG A 123 -3.67 -10.12 -10.69
C ARG A 123 -2.55 -9.74 -11.66
N ALA A 124 -2.52 -10.36 -12.84
CA ALA A 124 -1.57 -10.00 -13.90
C ALA A 124 -1.69 -8.52 -14.29
N TYR A 125 -2.92 -8.02 -14.46
CA TYR A 125 -3.18 -6.60 -14.76
C TYR A 125 -2.64 -5.67 -13.69
N ARG A 126 -2.90 -5.96 -12.41
CA ARG A 126 -2.43 -5.10 -11.30
C ARG A 126 -0.91 -5.02 -11.26
N ILE A 127 -0.23 -6.15 -11.46
CA ILE A 127 1.24 -6.21 -11.47
C ILE A 127 1.80 -5.45 -12.67
N ALA A 128 1.25 -5.67 -13.87
CA ALA A 128 1.63 -4.94 -15.07
C ALA A 128 1.41 -3.43 -14.89
N ALA A 129 0.24 -3.01 -14.38
CA ALA A 129 -0.11 -1.62 -14.19
C ALA A 129 0.86 -0.91 -13.23
N LEU A 130 1.31 -1.55 -12.16
CA LEU A 130 2.31 -0.99 -11.24
C LEU A 130 3.67 -0.76 -11.92
N LYS A 131 4.05 -1.63 -12.86
CA LYS A 131 5.32 -1.53 -13.59
C LYS A 131 5.30 -0.48 -14.69
N VAL A 132 4.23 -0.47 -15.49
CA VAL A 132 4.12 0.39 -16.68
C VAL A 132 3.38 1.70 -16.43
N HIS A 133 2.99 2.00 -15.18
CA HIS A 133 2.29 3.24 -14.87
C HIS A 133 3.16 4.44 -15.28
N PRO A 134 2.60 5.47 -15.95
CA PRO A 134 3.37 6.65 -16.35
C PRO A 134 3.99 7.37 -15.14
N ASP A 135 3.28 7.46 -14.01
CA ASP A 135 3.79 8.06 -12.78
C ASP A 135 5.01 7.34 -12.17
N VAL A 136 5.21 6.06 -12.50
CA VAL A 136 6.29 5.22 -11.92
C VAL A 136 7.43 5.02 -12.91
N SER A 137 7.10 4.82 -14.19
CA SER A 137 8.08 4.50 -15.24
C SER A 137 8.68 5.73 -15.93
N GLY A 138 8.12 6.93 -15.69
CA GLY A 138 8.61 8.19 -16.28
C GLY A 138 8.55 8.23 -17.82
N GLY A 139 7.92 7.24 -18.46
CA GLY A 139 7.84 7.08 -19.92
C GLY A 139 6.53 7.55 -20.52
N GLU A 140 6.46 7.56 -21.86
CA GLU A 140 5.36 8.13 -22.69
C GLU A 140 3.98 7.44 -22.56
N GLY A 141 3.81 6.53 -21.59
CA GLY A 141 2.52 5.87 -21.31
C GLY A 141 2.06 4.88 -22.39
N GLU A 142 2.81 4.67 -23.47
CA GLU A 142 2.46 3.73 -24.55
C GLU A 142 2.27 2.29 -24.05
N ALA A 143 3.12 1.84 -23.14
CA ALA A 143 2.98 0.52 -22.51
C ALA A 143 1.69 0.43 -21.66
N PHE A 144 1.31 1.54 -21.01
CA PHE A 144 0.06 1.60 -20.25
C PHE A 144 -1.17 1.65 -21.16
N LYS A 145 -1.12 2.37 -22.28
CA LYS A 145 -2.19 2.38 -23.30
C LYS A 145 -2.41 0.98 -23.89
N LEU A 146 -1.33 0.26 -24.19
CA LEU A 146 -1.41 -1.12 -24.66
C LEU A 146 -2.01 -2.05 -23.61
N LEU A 147 -1.62 -1.90 -22.34
CA LEU A 147 -2.18 -2.64 -21.22
C LEU A 147 -3.69 -2.37 -21.04
N ASP A 148 -4.11 -1.11 -21.15
CA ASP A 148 -5.52 -0.72 -21.00
C ASP A 148 -6.39 -1.21 -22.17
N HIS A 149 -5.86 -1.16 -23.40
CA HIS A 149 -6.52 -1.74 -24.57
C HIS A 149 -6.70 -3.27 -24.41
N ALA A 150 -5.66 -3.98 -23.97
CA ALA A 150 -5.75 -5.43 -23.71
C ALA A 150 -6.75 -5.76 -22.59
N ALA A 151 -6.76 -5.00 -21.51
CA ALA A 151 -7.71 -5.18 -20.41
C ALA A 151 -9.17 -4.97 -20.85
N THR A 152 -9.41 -3.96 -21.69
CA THR A 152 -10.74 -3.67 -22.25
C THR A 152 -11.25 -4.81 -23.13
N LEU A 153 -10.39 -5.39 -23.98
CA LEU A 153 -10.74 -6.56 -24.78
C LEU A 153 -11.12 -7.76 -23.91
N LEU A 154 -10.35 -8.07 -22.87
CA LEU A 154 -10.65 -9.18 -21.96
C LEU A 154 -11.94 -8.96 -21.15
N ARG A 155 -12.25 -7.71 -20.79
CA ARG A 155 -13.54 -7.34 -20.18
C ARG A 155 -14.70 -7.60 -21.13
N SER A 156 -14.59 -7.14 -22.37
CA SER A 156 -15.63 -7.37 -23.39
C SER A 156 -15.84 -8.85 -23.72
N ALA A 157 -14.80 -9.68 -23.58
CA ALA A 157 -14.86 -11.12 -23.80
C ALA A 157 -15.36 -11.91 -22.57
N GLY A 158 -15.70 -11.25 -21.46
CA GLY A 158 -16.16 -11.91 -20.23
C GLY A 158 -15.09 -12.71 -19.49
N LEU A 159 -13.80 -12.50 -19.79
CA LEU A 159 -12.68 -13.22 -19.18
C LEU A 159 -12.09 -12.50 -17.96
N TRP A 160 -12.75 -11.45 -17.47
CA TRP A 160 -12.26 -10.60 -16.38
C TRP A 160 -12.52 -11.22 -14.98
N ASN A 161 -11.92 -12.37 -14.72
CA ASN A 161 -11.98 -13.07 -13.44
C ASN A 161 -10.72 -12.85 -12.60
#